data_AF-A0A813FYS6-F1
#
_entry.id   AF-A0A813FYS6-F1
#
_cell.length_a   1.000
_cell.length_b   1.000
_cell.length_c   1.000
_cell.angle_alpha   90.00
_cell.angle_beta   90.00
_cell.angle_gamma   90.00
#
_symmetry.space_group_name_H-M   'P 1'
#
loop_
_entity.id
_entity.type
_entity.pdbx_description
1 polymer ?
#
loop_
_entity_poly.entity_id
_entity_poly.type
_entity_poly.pdbx_seq_one_letter_code
_entity_poly.pdbx_strand_id
1 'polypeptide(L)'
;MWKDKVVGVAELGRTADKYTQTSTAIFKLEEQAVALLARLRPYRPYFPQEFKRSKEVKADRDPFTLAVGETQICVDSSKGIVADRIKVTAAPTFDCSLLVASVPRRVADQPDPRDFLIDPAAAVMEPPWSRAPKVIVRASKVELLKMLTKLDQSSRLLLLLVSLAPPKGERNGWFAVYKDADNDRLILDARPPNRKEIGLVFWVRLLVAPGSLVDCVLEPNEMVAQYAEDAVDYYNRWLVTVERAVRNSLAVELRVSDVKHLRACPELPDGAFVVPAVYALAMGDLQAVELGQLGHLAIAVRA
;
A
#
# COMPACT_ATOMS: atom_id res chain seq x y z
N MET A 1 -32.25 -10.44 -14.19
CA MET A 1 -32.87 -9.15 -13.79
C MET A 1 -31.83 -8.02 -13.68
N TRP A 2 -30.88 -7.91 -14.62
CA TRP A 2 -29.74 -6.97 -14.54
C TRP A 2 -29.57 -6.11 -15.81
N LYS A 3 -30.56 -6.07 -16.72
CA LYS A 3 -30.34 -5.52 -18.07
C LYS A 3 -30.55 -4.02 -18.25
N ASP A 4 -31.11 -3.28 -17.28
CA ASP A 4 -31.54 -1.89 -17.53
C ASP A 4 -31.09 -0.83 -16.50
N LYS A 5 -30.14 -1.14 -15.60
CA LYS A 5 -29.63 -0.12 -14.67
C LYS A 5 -28.46 0.64 -15.29
N VAL A 6 -28.77 1.71 -16.03
CA VAL A 6 -27.76 2.67 -16.50
C VAL A 6 -27.27 3.45 -15.29
N VAL A 7 -26.02 3.21 -14.87
CA VAL A 7 -25.40 3.92 -13.74
C VAL A 7 -25.02 5.33 -14.18
N GLY A 8 -25.62 6.34 -13.55
CA GLY A 8 -25.35 7.74 -13.86
C GLY A 8 -23.99 8.22 -13.32
N VAL A 9 -23.41 9.29 -13.88
CA VAL A 9 -22.13 9.85 -13.42
C VAL A 9 -22.15 10.24 -11.94
N ALA A 10 -23.29 10.74 -11.44
CA ALA A 10 -23.48 11.05 -10.03
C ALA A 10 -23.44 9.79 -9.13
N GLU A 11 -23.89 8.65 -9.66
CA GLU A 11 -23.88 7.36 -8.95
C GLU A 11 -22.48 6.72 -8.91
N LEU A 12 -21.57 7.12 -9.81
CA LEU A 12 -20.15 6.72 -9.78
C LEU A 12 -19.38 7.37 -8.62
N GLY A 13 -19.94 8.41 -8.00
CA GLY A 13 -19.39 9.09 -6.83
C GLY A 13 -17.91 9.45 -7.00
N ARG A 14 -17.10 9.16 -5.98
CA ARG A 14 -15.64 9.43 -5.98
C ARG A 14 -14.85 8.57 -6.97
N THR A 15 -15.46 7.57 -7.59
CA THR A 15 -14.83 6.73 -8.63
C THR A 15 -15.00 7.32 -10.03
N ALA A 16 -15.87 8.32 -10.22
CA ALA A 16 -16.04 9.00 -11.51
C ALA A 16 -14.71 9.46 -12.11
N ASP A 17 -13.84 10.11 -11.33
CA ASP A 17 -12.54 10.57 -11.85
C ASP A 17 -11.66 9.41 -12.32
N LYS A 18 -11.73 8.23 -11.66
CA LYS A 18 -10.97 7.05 -12.09
C LYS A 18 -11.43 6.60 -13.47
N TYR A 19 -12.74 6.53 -13.71
CA TYR A 19 -13.28 6.19 -15.03
C TYR A 19 -12.87 7.22 -16.08
N THR A 20 -12.98 8.51 -15.78
CA THR A 20 -12.56 9.59 -16.68
C THR A 20 -11.08 9.51 -17.01
N GLN A 21 -10.21 9.32 -16.00
CA GLN A 21 -8.77 9.19 -16.19
C GLN A 21 -8.41 7.93 -16.96
N THR A 22 -9.05 6.80 -16.66
CA THR A 22 -8.81 5.52 -17.35
C THR A 22 -9.24 5.61 -18.81
N SER A 23 -10.42 6.17 -19.08
CA SER A 23 -10.92 6.39 -20.44
C SER A 23 -9.98 7.31 -21.23
N THR A 24 -9.58 8.43 -20.62
CA THR A 24 -8.60 9.36 -21.21
C THR A 24 -7.25 8.68 -21.47
N ALA A 25 -6.79 7.83 -20.55
CA ALA A 25 -5.56 7.07 -20.69
C ALA A 25 -5.63 6.06 -21.85
N ILE A 26 -6.76 5.35 -21.99
CA ILE A 26 -6.99 4.41 -23.10
C ILE A 26 -6.94 5.16 -24.44
N PHE A 27 -7.66 6.27 -24.59
CA PHE A 27 -7.64 7.05 -25.84
C PHE A 27 -6.24 7.57 -26.18
N LYS A 28 -5.48 8.04 -25.18
CA LYS A 28 -4.09 8.48 -25.39
C LYS A 28 -3.16 7.33 -25.77
N LEU A 29 -3.33 6.15 -25.16
CA LEU A 29 -2.56 4.95 -25.52
C LEU A 29 -2.89 4.50 -26.94
N GLU A 30 -4.16 4.54 -27.33
CA GLU A 30 -4.61 4.24 -28.69
C GLU A 30 -3.98 5.20 -29.71
N GLU A 31 -4.03 6.52 -29.45
CA GLU A 31 -3.38 7.53 -30.29
C GLU A 31 -1.87 7.27 -30.43
N GLN A 32 -1.18 6.99 -29.32
CA GLN A 32 0.24 6.67 -29.32
C GLN A 32 0.55 5.38 -30.08
N ALA A 33 -0.28 4.34 -29.93
CA ALA A 33 -0.13 3.08 -30.62
C ALA A 33 -0.35 3.23 -32.14
N VAL A 34 -1.35 4.01 -32.57
CA VAL A 34 -1.60 4.32 -33.98
C VAL A 34 -0.44 5.12 -34.57
N ALA A 35 0.07 6.12 -33.85
CA ALA A 35 1.23 6.89 -34.28
C ALA A 35 2.49 6.02 -34.41
N LEU A 36 2.73 5.11 -33.46
CA LEU A 36 3.83 4.17 -33.50
C LEU A 36 3.68 3.19 -34.68
N LEU A 37 2.49 2.63 -34.88
CA LEU A 37 2.19 1.74 -36.01
C LEU A 37 2.45 2.43 -37.35
N ALA A 38 2.05 3.70 -37.49
CA ALA A 38 2.33 4.50 -38.69
C ALA A 38 3.84 4.72 -38.95
N ARG A 39 4.67 4.77 -37.89
CA ARG A 39 6.13 4.85 -37.99
C ARG A 39 6.78 3.51 -38.33
N LEU A 40 6.20 2.40 -37.86
CA LEU A 40 6.72 1.05 -38.06
C LEU A 40 6.27 0.43 -39.40
N ARG A 41 5.45 1.12 -40.22
CA ARG A 41 5.04 0.60 -41.53
C ARG A 41 6.25 0.47 -42.47
N PRO A 42 6.53 -0.73 -43.00
CA PRO A 42 7.77 -1.04 -43.72
C PRO A 42 7.94 -0.33 -45.09
N TYR A 43 6.91 0.36 -45.60
CA TYR A 43 6.92 0.99 -46.92
C TYR A 43 6.92 2.54 -46.89
N ARG A 44 7.17 3.17 -45.74
CA ARG A 44 7.46 4.61 -45.68
C ARG A 44 8.99 4.82 -45.67
N PRO A 45 9.54 5.78 -46.42
CA PRO A 45 10.95 6.13 -46.32
C PRO A 45 11.25 6.54 -44.88
N TYR A 46 12.03 5.71 -44.20
CA TYR A 46 12.48 5.91 -42.83
C TYR A 46 13.49 7.05 -42.80
N PHE A 47 13.10 8.20 -42.26
CA PHE A 47 14.04 9.25 -41.89
C PHE A 47 14.49 8.98 -40.45
N PRO A 48 15.75 8.58 -40.21
CA PRO A 48 16.25 8.42 -38.86
C PRO A 48 16.24 9.80 -38.19
N GLN A 49 15.30 10.03 -37.29
CA GLN A 49 15.52 11.03 -36.25
C GLN A 49 16.55 10.43 -35.29
N GLU A 50 17.60 11.20 -35.00
CA GLU A 50 18.55 10.87 -33.94
C GLU A 50 17.77 10.56 -32.67
N PHE A 51 17.72 9.27 -32.32
CA PHE A 51 17.33 8.85 -30.99
C PHE A 51 18.39 9.45 -30.06
N LYS A 52 18.08 10.59 -29.45
CA LYS A 52 18.78 10.99 -28.23
C LYS A 52 18.53 9.85 -27.26
N ARG A 53 19.50 8.94 -27.15
CA ARG A 53 19.62 8.02 -26.02
C ARG A 53 19.38 8.91 -24.80
N SER A 54 18.25 8.74 -24.13
CA SER A 54 18.07 9.33 -22.82
C SER A 54 19.27 8.85 -22.02
N LYS A 55 20.09 9.82 -21.58
CA LYS A 55 21.24 9.55 -20.72
C LYS A 55 20.78 8.61 -19.62
N GLU A 56 21.51 7.51 -19.48
CA GLU A 56 21.50 6.55 -18.37
C GLU A 56 20.10 6.26 -17.79
N VAL A 57 19.61 5.07 -18.14
CA VAL A 57 18.43 4.48 -17.53
C VAL A 57 18.56 4.59 -16.01
N LYS A 58 17.67 5.37 -15.40
CA LYS A 58 17.44 5.30 -13.96
C LYS A 58 17.08 3.85 -13.67
N ALA A 59 18.00 3.11 -13.06
CA ALA A 59 17.66 1.85 -12.43
C ALA A 59 16.57 2.18 -11.39
N ASP A 60 15.33 1.80 -11.68
CA ASP A 60 14.23 1.96 -10.73
C ASP A 60 13.73 0.57 -10.34
N ARG A 61 13.63 0.39 -9.01
CA ARG A 61 13.06 -0.72 -8.23
C ARG A 61 13.54 -2.16 -8.43
N ASP A 62 14.02 -2.53 -9.61
CA ASP A 62 14.36 -3.91 -9.92
C ASP A 62 15.55 -3.96 -10.89
N PRO A 63 16.66 -4.65 -10.57
CA PRO A 63 17.79 -4.82 -11.49
C PRO A 63 17.40 -5.48 -12.82
N PHE A 64 16.22 -6.11 -12.91
CA PHE A 64 15.69 -6.72 -14.13
C PHE A 64 14.70 -5.84 -14.91
N THR A 65 14.36 -4.64 -14.42
CA THR A 65 13.40 -3.75 -15.08
C THR A 65 14.12 -2.57 -15.75
N LEU A 66 14.07 -2.52 -17.09
CA LEU A 66 14.60 -1.41 -17.88
C LEU A 66 13.47 -0.43 -18.24
N ALA A 67 13.53 0.80 -17.71
CA ALA A 67 12.62 1.85 -18.16
C ALA A 67 12.94 2.22 -19.62
N VAL A 68 12.08 1.80 -20.55
CA VAL A 68 12.26 2.02 -22.00
C VAL A 68 11.63 3.32 -22.52
N GLY A 69 10.99 4.10 -21.65
CA GLY A 69 10.37 5.38 -21.99
C GLY A 69 9.60 5.99 -20.84
N GLU A 70 9.13 7.23 -21.04
CA GLU A 70 8.24 7.94 -20.12
C GLU A 70 6.94 8.27 -20.86
N THR A 71 5.80 8.17 -20.17
CA THR A 71 4.50 8.59 -20.70
C THR A 71 3.89 9.65 -19.79
N GLN A 72 3.19 10.63 -20.39
CA GLN A 72 2.39 11.60 -19.65
C GLN A 72 1.03 11.04 -19.21
N ILE A 73 0.75 9.78 -19.51
CA ILE A 73 -0.47 9.10 -19.13
C ILE A 73 -0.35 8.70 -17.65
N CYS A 74 -1.12 9.39 -16.80
CA CYS A 74 -1.18 9.11 -15.37
C CYS A 74 -2.63 8.81 -14.98
N VAL A 75 -2.86 7.59 -14.49
CA VAL A 75 -4.11 7.20 -13.84
C VAL A 75 -3.84 7.15 -12.35
N ASP A 76 -4.23 8.19 -11.63
CA ASP A 76 -4.09 8.28 -10.18
C ASP A 76 -5.44 7.97 -9.52
N SER A 77 -5.53 6.75 -9.00
CA SER A 77 -6.73 6.31 -8.24
C SER A 77 -6.77 6.85 -6.81
N SER A 78 -5.70 7.50 -6.34
CA SER A 78 -5.63 7.99 -4.97
C SER A 78 -6.48 9.24 -4.75
N LYS A 79 -7.14 9.28 -3.61
CA LYS A 79 -8.06 10.32 -3.17
C LYS A 79 -7.57 10.95 -1.88
N GLY A 80 -8.02 12.19 -1.65
CA GLY A 80 -7.91 12.81 -0.35
C GLY A 80 -8.70 12.02 0.70
N ILE A 81 -8.10 11.80 1.86
CA ILE A 81 -8.71 11.12 2.99
C ILE A 81 -9.94 11.91 3.46
N VAL A 82 -11.06 11.21 3.60
CA VAL A 82 -12.26 11.68 4.30
C VAL A 82 -12.51 10.71 5.44
N ALA A 83 -12.36 11.18 6.67
CA ALA A 83 -12.26 10.34 7.85
C ALA A 83 -13.48 9.44 8.03
N ASP A 84 -14.66 9.97 7.78
CA ASP A 84 -15.94 9.26 7.97
C ASP A 84 -16.10 8.09 7.00
N ARG A 85 -15.43 8.13 5.83
CA ARG A 85 -15.43 7.04 4.84
C ARG A 85 -14.42 5.94 5.15
N ILE A 86 -13.49 6.17 6.09
CA ILE A 86 -12.53 5.15 6.49
C ILE A 86 -13.11 4.37 7.66
N LYS A 87 -13.41 3.09 7.41
CA LYS A 87 -13.85 2.17 8.45
C LYS A 87 -12.64 1.80 9.32
N VAL A 88 -12.69 2.22 10.58
CA VAL A 88 -11.73 1.85 11.62
C VAL A 88 -12.53 1.02 12.62
N THR A 89 -12.24 -0.28 12.71
CA THR A 89 -13.01 -1.19 13.58
C THR A 89 -12.44 -1.21 15.00
N ALA A 90 -12.81 -2.20 15.82
CA ALA A 90 -12.26 -2.37 17.16
C ALA A 90 -10.72 -2.46 17.16
N ALA A 91 -10.09 -2.25 18.31
CA ALA A 91 -8.64 -2.21 18.45
C ALA A 91 -7.92 -3.43 17.83
N PRO A 92 -6.63 -3.30 17.44
CA PRO A 92 -5.81 -4.44 17.05
C PRO A 92 -5.74 -5.45 18.20
N THR A 93 -5.96 -6.72 17.89
CA THR A 93 -5.91 -7.82 18.87
C THR A 93 -5.15 -9.03 18.34
N PHE A 94 -4.77 -9.02 17.06
CA PHE A 94 -4.11 -10.15 16.45
C PHE A 94 -2.60 -10.06 16.67
N ASP A 95 -2.12 -10.80 17.67
CA ASP A 95 -0.69 -11.01 17.88
C ASP A 95 -0.22 -12.20 17.05
N CYS A 96 0.47 -11.91 15.94
CA CYS A 96 1.03 -12.96 15.11
C CYS A 96 2.33 -13.54 15.68
N SER A 97 2.99 -12.89 16.63
CA SER A 97 4.30 -13.33 17.14
C SER A 97 4.27 -14.77 17.66
N LEU A 98 3.20 -15.15 18.38
CA LEU A 98 2.99 -16.51 18.88
C LEU A 98 2.74 -17.53 17.76
N LEU A 99 2.05 -17.13 16.70
CA LEU A 99 1.81 -17.99 15.54
C LEU A 99 3.10 -18.20 14.76
N VAL A 100 3.84 -17.12 14.49
CA VAL A 100 5.10 -17.22 13.78
C VAL A 100 6.13 -18.00 14.60
N ALA A 101 6.21 -17.81 15.93
CA ALA A 101 7.11 -18.56 16.80
C ALA A 101 6.95 -20.09 16.71
N SER A 102 5.74 -20.58 16.37
CA SER A 102 5.47 -22.01 16.26
C SER A 102 5.88 -22.65 14.93
N VAL A 103 6.05 -21.84 13.90
CA VAL A 103 6.54 -22.34 12.61
C VAL A 103 8.05 -22.61 12.77
N PRO A 104 8.64 -23.63 12.15
CA PRO A 104 10.10 -23.81 12.19
C PRO A 104 10.83 -22.58 11.66
N ARG A 105 12.01 -22.28 12.22
CA ARG A 105 12.91 -21.28 11.64
C ARG A 105 13.39 -21.75 10.27
N ARG A 106 13.64 -20.78 9.38
CA ARG A 106 14.31 -21.09 8.11
C ARG A 106 15.74 -21.55 8.38
N VAL A 107 16.36 -22.15 7.36
CA VAL A 107 17.80 -22.45 7.37
C VAL A 107 18.55 -21.14 7.66
N ALA A 108 19.62 -21.22 8.47
CA ALA A 108 20.29 -20.10 9.15
C ALA A 108 20.79 -18.94 8.25
N ASP A 109 20.77 -19.14 6.93
CA ASP A 109 21.25 -18.27 5.87
C ASP A 109 20.14 -17.54 5.10
N GLN A 110 18.86 -17.76 5.43
CA GLN A 110 17.74 -17.05 4.82
C GLN A 110 17.05 -16.07 5.78
N PRO A 111 16.64 -14.89 5.29
CA PRO A 111 15.94 -13.94 6.13
C PRO A 111 14.57 -14.48 6.58
N ASP A 112 14.29 -14.36 7.88
CA ASP A 112 13.10 -14.92 8.53
C ASP A 112 12.04 -13.83 8.82
N PRO A 113 10.79 -13.96 8.35
CA PRO A 113 9.67 -13.04 8.62
C PRO A 113 9.51 -12.63 10.09
N ARG A 114 9.89 -13.51 11.04
CA ARG A 114 9.86 -13.21 12.48
C ARG A 114 10.73 -12.02 12.84
N ASP A 115 11.95 -12.02 12.32
CA ASP A 115 12.97 -11.06 12.70
C ASP A 115 12.54 -9.66 12.21
N PHE A 116 11.87 -9.59 11.06
CA PHE A 116 11.33 -8.33 10.50
C PHE A 116 10.03 -7.85 11.14
N LEU A 117 9.21 -8.78 11.66
CA LEU A 117 8.01 -8.43 12.43
C LEU A 117 8.41 -7.71 13.72
N ILE A 118 9.46 -8.20 14.38
CA ILE A 118 9.97 -7.66 15.63
C ILE A 118 10.79 -6.40 15.38
N ASP A 119 11.79 -6.49 14.50
CA ASP A 119 12.69 -5.40 14.17
C ASP A 119 12.65 -5.08 12.66
N PRO A 120 11.97 -3.99 12.25
CA PRO A 120 11.99 -3.56 10.85
C PRO A 120 13.40 -3.19 10.37
N ALA A 121 14.35 -2.86 11.25
CA ALA A 121 15.72 -2.52 10.87
C ALA A 121 16.49 -3.72 10.31
N ALA A 122 16.15 -4.94 10.74
CA ALA A 122 16.70 -6.17 10.17
C ALA A 122 16.43 -6.28 8.65
N ALA A 123 15.37 -5.64 8.15
CA ALA A 123 15.03 -5.63 6.73
C ALA A 123 15.89 -4.69 5.90
N VAL A 124 16.63 -3.77 6.53
CA VAL A 124 17.34 -2.70 5.82
C VAL A 124 18.53 -3.27 5.06
N MET A 125 18.54 -3.05 3.75
CA MET A 125 19.63 -3.35 2.84
C MET A 125 20.74 -2.32 2.97
N GLU A 126 21.97 -2.75 2.70
CA GLU A 126 23.10 -1.85 2.53
C GLU A 126 22.92 -0.93 1.31
N PRO A 127 23.44 0.32 1.35
CA PRO A 127 23.42 1.24 0.21
C PRO A 127 24.26 0.72 -0.97
N PRO A 128 24.06 1.25 -2.20
CA PRO A 128 23.22 2.39 -2.55
C PRO A 128 21.75 2.03 -2.71
N TRP A 129 20.87 2.88 -2.18
CA TRP A 129 19.43 2.78 -2.39
C TRP A 129 18.98 3.65 -3.57
N SER A 130 17.91 3.22 -4.24
CA SER A 130 17.22 4.08 -5.22
C SER A 130 16.68 5.35 -4.57
N ARG A 131 16.48 6.41 -5.36
CA ARG A 131 15.97 7.69 -4.85
C ARG A 131 14.54 7.51 -4.30
N ALA A 132 14.31 7.97 -3.07
CA ALA A 132 12.96 7.95 -2.48
C ALA A 132 11.98 8.79 -3.31
N PRO A 133 10.79 8.25 -3.66
CA PRO A 133 9.73 9.08 -4.22
C PRO A 133 9.25 10.06 -3.15
N LYS A 134 8.85 11.26 -3.58
CA LYS A 134 8.18 12.20 -2.67
C LYS A 134 6.79 11.68 -2.34
N VAL A 135 6.49 11.61 -1.05
CA VAL A 135 5.19 11.19 -0.53
C VAL A 135 4.54 12.34 0.23
N ILE A 136 3.22 12.31 0.30
CA ILE A 136 2.42 13.30 1.02
C ILE A 136 1.28 12.61 1.77
N VAL A 137 0.85 13.22 2.87
CA VAL A 137 -0.43 12.89 3.50
C VAL A 137 -1.53 13.66 2.75
N ARG A 138 -2.30 12.97 1.92
CA ARG A 138 -3.40 13.53 1.14
C ARG A 138 -4.63 13.71 2.02
N ALA A 139 -4.62 14.68 2.91
CA ALA A 139 -5.75 15.04 3.76
C ALA A 139 -5.77 16.55 4.01
N SER A 140 -6.95 17.14 4.18
CA SER A 140 -7.03 18.47 4.80
C SER A 140 -6.62 18.35 6.27
N LYS A 141 -6.24 19.46 6.92
CA LYS A 141 -5.89 19.45 8.35
C LYS A 141 -7.05 18.89 9.20
N VAL A 142 -8.28 19.27 8.89
CA VAL A 142 -9.49 18.82 9.60
C VAL A 142 -9.70 17.32 9.44
N GLU A 143 -9.62 16.80 8.21
CA GLU A 143 -9.81 15.36 7.96
C GLU A 143 -8.67 14.52 8.54
N LEU A 144 -7.43 15.05 8.54
CA LEU A 144 -6.31 14.40 9.22
C LEU A 144 -6.57 14.29 10.72
N LEU A 145 -6.95 15.38 11.40
CA LEU A 145 -7.19 15.35 12.84
C LEU A 145 -8.33 14.39 13.20
N LYS A 146 -9.45 14.40 12.45
CA LYS A 146 -10.53 13.42 12.62
C LYS A 146 -10.03 11.98 12.49
N MET A 147 -9.19 11.70 11.50
CA MET A 147 -8.59 10.37 11.33
C MET A 147 -7.68 9.99 12.49
N LEU A 148 -6.86 10.91 12.99
CA LEU A 148 -6.00 10.65 14.14
C LEU A 148 -6.83 10.38 15.41
N THR A 149 -7.95 11.09 15.61
CA THR A 149 -8.90 10.78 16.68
C THR A 149 -9.46 9.36 16.54
N LYS A 150 -9.85 8.92 15.33
CA LYS A 150 -10.30 7.53 15.09
C LYS A 150 -9.21 6.49 15.41
N LEU A 151 -7.96 6.76 15.04
CA LEU A 151 -6.84 5.87 15.35
C LEU A 151 -6.56 5.84 16.86
N ASP A 152 -6.58 6.99 17.53
CA ASP A 152 -6.36 7.10 18.98
C ASP A 152 -7.43 6.33 19.78
N GLN A 153 -8.71 6.54 19.44
CA GLN A 153 -9.84 5.83 20.06
C GLN A 153 -9.75 4.30 19.90
N SER A 154 -9.11 3.84 18.83
CA SER A 154 -8.92 2.41 18.57
C SER A 154 -7.52 1.90 18.91
N SER A 155 -6.71 2.67 19.65
CA SER A 155 -5.34 2.30 20.08
C SER A 155 -4.39 1.97 18.92
N ARG A 156 -4.54 2.68 17.79
CA ARG A 156 -3.73 2.54 16.56
C ARG A 156 -2.86 3.76 16.27
N LEU A 157 -2.77 4.70 17.21
CA LEU A 157 -1.99 5.92 17.05
C LEU A 157 -0.79 5.91 17.99
N LEU A 158 0.39 6.19 17.44
CA LEU A 158 1.56 6.60 18.19
C LEU A 158 1.90 8.05 17.80
N LEU A 159 2.17 8.89 18.79
CA LEU A 159 2.69 10.25 18.58
C LEU A 159 4.14 10.31 19.03
N LEU A 160 5.04 10.57 18.09
CA LEU A 160 6.48 10.60 18.32
C LEU A 160 6.97 12.04 18.43
N LEU A 161 7.97 12.25 19.29
CA LEU A 161 8.82 13.44 19.18
C LEU A 161 9.46 13.48 17.80
N VAL A 162 9.61 14.68 17.23
CA VAL A 162 10.27 14.84 15.91
C VAL A 162 11.68 14.23 15.90
N SER A 163 12.40 14.29 17.02
CA SER A 163 13.74 13.71 17.20
C SER A 163 13.77 12.17 17.22
N LEU A 164 12.64 11.53 17.54
CA LEU A 164 12.52 10.06 17.57
C LEU A 164 11.90 9.50 16.29
N ALA A 165 11.28 10.36 15.47
CA ALA A 165 10.73 9.97 14.19
C ALA A 165 11.83 9.83 13.12
N PRO A 166 11.65 8.96 12.10
CA PRO A 166 12.56 8.90 10.96
C PRO A 166 12.71 10.27 10.29
N PRO A 167 13.82 10.53 9.57
CA PRO A 167 13.99 11.75 8.81
C PRO A 167 12.82 11.97 7.84
N LYS A 168 12.43 13.23 7.59
CA LYS A 168 11.23 13.56 6.79
C LYS A 168 11.19 12.88 5.42
N GLY A 169 12.33 12.68 4.76
CA GLY A 169 12.43 11.98 3.47
C GLY A 169 12.24 10.46 3.52
N GLU A 170 12.09 9.89 4.71
CA GLU A 170 11.95 8.46 4.97
C GLU A 170 10.59 8.12 5.61
N ARG A 171 9.77 9.13 5.88
CA ARG A 171 8.41 8.97 6.40
C ARG A 171 7.44 8.59 5.29
N ASN A 172 6.27 8.13 5.68
CA ASN A 172 5.25 7.57 4.80
C ASN A 172 4.23 8.64 4.37
N GLY A 173 3.73 8.55 3.15
CA GLY A 173 2.52 9.28 2.77
C GLY A 173 1.27 8.53 3.21
N TRP A 174 0.11 9.14 3.00
CA TRP A 174 -1.16 8.54 3.36
C TRP A 174 -2.25 9.02 2.42
N PHE A 175 -3.04 8.11 1.87
CA PHE A 175 -4.11 8.46 0.95
C PHE A 175 -5.25 7.45 1.02
N ALA A 176 -6.38 7.81 0.41
CA ALA A 176 -7.54 6.95 0.30
C ALA A 176 -7.66 6.37 -1.12
N VAL A 177 -8.26 5.19 -1.25
CA VAL A 177 -8.69 4.62 -2.54
C VAL A 177 -10.17 4.28 -2.41
N TYR A 178 -10.98 4.65 -3.39
CA TYR A 178 -12.40 4.32 -3.36
C TYR A 178 -12.63 2.81 -3.26
N LYS A 179 -13.48 2.37 -2.31
CA LYS A 179 -13.94 0.98 -2.20
C LYS A 179 -15.33 0.85 -2.81
N ASP A 180 -16.27 1.62 -2.27
CA ASP A 180 -17.68 1.58 -2.59
C ASP A 180 -18.36 2.93 -2.25
N ALA A 181 -19.69 2.99 -2.40
CA ALA A 181 -20.47 4.21 -2.21
C ALA A 181 -20.22 4.87 -0.84
N ASP A 182 -20.00 4.08 0.21
CA ASP A 182 -19.91 4.55 1.59
C ASP A 182 -18.48 4.55 2.13
N ASN A 183 -17.61 3.67 1.59
CA ASN A 183 -16.30 3.41 2.16
C ASN A 183 -15.15 3.71 1.19
N ASP A 184 -14.05 4.18 1.77
CA ASP A 184 -12.74 4.23 1.12
C ASP A 184 -11.75 3.30 1.87
N ARG A 185 -10.75 2.79 1.17
CA ARG A 185 -9.59 2.06 1.74
C ARG A 185 -8.48 3.04 2.05
N LEU A 186 -7.90 2.91 3.23
CA LEU A 186 -6.76 3.71 3.66
C LEU A 186 -5.46 3.03 3.27
N ILE A 187 -4.57 3.75 2.57
CA ILE A 187 -3.31 3.22 2.05
C ILE A 187 -2.14 4.01 2.62
N LEU A 188 -1.18 3.29 3.19
CA LEU A 188 0.12 3.83 3.60
C LEU A 188 1.04 3.88 2.39
N ASP A 189 1.45 5.08 2.00
CA ASP A 189 2.45 5.25 0.96
C ASP A 189 3.85 5.04 1.54
N ALA A 190 4.20 3.77 1.73
CA ALA A 190 5.45 3.34 2.33
C ALA A 190 6.60 3.18 1.33
N ARG A 191 6.49 3.79 0.14
CA ARG A 191 7.56 3.72 -0.86
C ARG A 191 8.92 4.22 -0.34
N PRO A 192 9.03 5.27 0.50
CA PRO A 192 10.31 5.73 1.03
C PRO A 192 11.03 4.73 1.95
N PRO A 193 10.39 4.08 2.94
CA PRO A 193 11.03 3.00 3.69
C PRO A 193 11.14 1.70 2.88
N ASN A 194 10.11 1.28 2.13
CA ASN A 194 10.13 0.03 1.36
C ASN A 194 11.35 -0.11 0.44
N ARG A 195 11.84 0.99 -0.16
CA ARG A 195 12.99 0.95 -1.09
C ARG A 195 14.30 0.49 -0.42
N LYS A 196 14.38 0.61 0.91
CA LYS A 196 15.54 0.22 1.70
C LYS A 196 15.40 -1.18 2.25
N GLU A 197 14.22 -1.79 2.15
CA GLU A 197 13.92 -3.05 2.80
C GLU A 197 14.02 -4.22 1.80
N ILE A 198 14.52 -5.37 2.25
CA ILE A 198 14.49 -6.62 1.46
C ILE A 198 13.03 -7.07 1.35
N GLY A 199 12.53 -7.29 0.13
CA GLY A 199 11.20 -7.87 -0.08
C GLY A 199 11.19 -9.36 0.21
N LEU A 200 10.40 -9.79 1.20
CA LEU A 200 10.20 -11.21 1.47
C LEU A 200 9.15 -11.78 0.51
N VAL A 201 9.42 -12.99 0.01
CA VAL A 201 8.61 -13.60 -1.06
C VAL A 201 8.30 -15.07 -0.85
N PHE A 202 8.75 -15.68 0.23
CA PHE A 202 8.72 -17.14 0.37
C PHE A 202 7.30 -17.64 0.65
N TRP A 203 6.61 -17.07 1.64
CA TRP A 203 5.24 -17.45 1.95
C TRP A 203 4.29 -16.94 0.88
N VAL A 204 4.54 -15.74 0.33
CA VAL A 204 3.76 -15.19 -0.79
C VAL A 204 3.75 -16.12 -2.01
N ARG A 205 4.83 -16.88 -2.27
CA ARG A 205 4.86 -17.87 -3.36
C ARG A 205 3.91 -19.05 -3.18
N LEU A 206 3.39 -19.26 -1.97
CA LEU A 206 2.37 -20.28 -1.68
C LEU A 206 0.94 -19.76 -1.86
N LEU A 207 0.76 -18.49 -2.24
CA LEU A 207 -0.55 -18.01 -2.66
C LEU A 207 -1.02 -18.81 -3.87
N VAL A 208 -2.30 -19.19 -3.86
CA VAL A 208 -2.87 -20.03 -4.91
C VAL A 208 -2.76 -19.35 -6.26
N ALA A 209 -2.33 -20.10 -7.27
CA ALA A 209 -2.46 -19.66 -8.65
C ALA A 209 -3.95 -19.80 -9.03
N PRO A 210 -4.58 -18.77 -9.61
CA PRO A 210 -6.00 -18.84 -10.00
C PRO A 210 -6.27 -19.95 -11.02
N GLY A 211 -5.24 -20.40 -11.75
CA GLY A 211 -5.31 -21.57 -12.64
C GLY A 211 -5.78 -22.84 -11.94
N SER A 212 -5.37 -23.07 -10.69
CA SER A 212 -5.75 -24.27 -9.94
C SER A 212 -7.25 -24.33 -9.61
N LEU A 213 -7.97 -23.20 -9.66
CA LEU A 213 -9.43 -23.17 -9.47
C LEU A 213 -10.20 -23.50 -10.75
N VAL A 214 -9.59 -23.35 -11.92
CA VAL A 214 -10.24 -23.66 -13.22
C VAL A 214 -10.06 -25.11 -13.66
N ASP A 215 -9.19 -25.86 -12.98
CA ASP A 215 -8.96 -27.29 -13.23
C ASP A 215 -10.02 -28.19 -12.54
N CYS A 216 -10.98 -27.61 -11.81
CA CYS A 216 -12.09 -28.36 -11.22
C CYS A 216 -13.05 -28.87 -12.32
N VAL A 217 -12.95 -30.15 -12.67
CA VAL A 217 -13.89 -30.84 -13.58
C VAL A 217 -15.12 -31.29 -12.80
N LEU A 218 -16.30 -30.93 -13.29
CA LEU A 218 -17.59 -31.27 -12.67
C LEU A 218 -18.37 -32.23 -13.54
N GLU A 219 -19.05 -33.19 -12.91
CA GLU A 219 -20.03 -34.03 -13.57
C GLU A 219 -21.29 -33.23 -13.92
N PRO A 220 -22.15 -33.71 -14.87
CA PRO A 220 -23.32 -32.96 -15.34
C PRO A 220 -24.31 -32.50 -14.24
N ASN A 221 -24.27 -33.13 -13.07
CA ASN A 221 -25.16 -32.83 -11.95
C ASN A 221 -24.44 -32.20 -10.75
N GLU A 222 -23.17 -31.84 -10.90
CA GLU A 222 -22.37 -31.22 -9.85
C GLU A 222 -22.35 -29.69 -9.98
N MET A 223 -22.21 -29.02 -8.84
CA MET A 223 -22.11 -27.57 -8.77
C MET A 223 -20.96 -27.20 -7.84
N VAL A 224 -20.09 -26.30 -8.28
CA VAL A 224 -19.12 -25.65 -7.40
C VAL A 224 -19.68 -24.32 -6.93
N ALA A 225 -19.87 -24.20 -5.62
CA ALA A 225 -20.17 -22.93 -4.97
C ALA A 225 -18.89 -22.40 -4.31
N GLN A 226 -18.47 -21.20 -4.73
CA GLN A 226 -17.34 -20.50 -4.11
C GLN A 226 -17.87 -19.34 -3.26
N TYR A 227 -17.48 -19.33 -2.00
CA TYR A 227 -17.75 -18.23 -1.08
C TYR A 227 -16.42 -17.59 -0.73
N ALA A 228 -16.31 -16.30 -1.02
CA ALA A 228 -15.14 -15.50 -0.67
C ALA A 228 -15.61 -14.28 0.10
N GLU A 229 -15.02 -14.06 1.28
CA GLU A 229 -15.32 -12.92 2.13
C GLU A 229 -14.07 -12.04 2.28
N ASP A 230 -14.26 -10.72 2.12
CA ASP A 230 -13.18 -9.74 2.34
C ASP A 230 -12.95 -9.60 3.85
N ALA A 231 -11.76 -9.98 4.33
CA ALA A 231 -11.38 -9.80 5.71
C ALA A 231 -11.31 -8.30 6.05
N VAL A 232 -12.42 -7.77 6.59
CA VAL A 232 -12.57 -6.35 6.89
C VAL A 232 -11.49 -5.92 7.88
N ASP A 233 -10.77 -4.85 7.52
CA ASP A 233 -9.76 -4.23 8.39
C ASP A 233 -8.56 -5.16 8.72
N TYR A 234 -8.33 -6.21 7.92
CA TYR A 234 -7.36 -7.27 8.18
C TYR A 234 -6.01 -6.77 8.71
N TYR A 235 -5.27 -5.97 7.93
CA TYR A 235 -3.93 -5.51 8.34
C TYR A 235 -3.98 -4.65 9.61
N ASN A 236 -4.98 -3.78 9.75
CA ASN A 236 -5.07 -2.90 10.92
C ASN A 236 -5.56 -3.63 12.19
N ARG A 237 -5.77 -4.95 12.15
CA ARG A 237 -6.00 -5.80 13.32
C ARG A 237 -4.73 -6.38 13.93
N TRP A 238 -3.60 -6.29 13.22
CA TRP A 238 -2.32 -6.81 13.67
C TRP A 238 -1.71 -5.91 14.73
N LEU A 239 -1.29 -6.53 15.84
CA LEU A 239 -0.38 -5.93 16.78
C LEU A 239 1.02 -5.89 16.16
N VAL A 240 1.69 -4.75 16.29
CA VAL A 240 3.04 -4.52 15.79
C VAL A 240 3.91 -3.96 16.91
N THR A 241 5.23 -4.04 16.76
CA THR A 241 6.18 -3.45 17.71
C THR A 241 6.21 -1.92 17.58
N VAL A 242 6.75 -1.25 18.60
CA VAL A 242 6.93 0.21 18.57
C VAL A 242 7.86 0.61 17.44
N GLU A 243 8.89 -0.18 17.16
CA GLU A 243 9.86 0.01 16.09
C GLU A 243 9.16 0.01 14.72
N ARG A 244 8.22 -0.93 14.50
CA ARG A 244 7.42 -0.95 13.28
C ARG A 244 6.45 0.23 13.20
N ALA A 245 5.89 0.67 14.33
CA ALA A 245 5.10 1.90 14.37
C ALA A 245 5.93 3.13 13.99
N VAL A 246 7.16 3.25 14.52
CA VAL A 246 8.13 4.32 14.18
C VAL A 246 8.43 4.30 12.69
N ARG A 247 8.66 3.12 12.11
CA ARG A 247 8.80 2.94 10.66
C ARG A 247 7.57 3.42 9.88
N ASN A 248 6.37 3.29 10.44
CA ASN A 248 5.10 3.76 9.87
C ASN A 248 4.78 5.25 10.15
N SER A 249 5.77 6.05 10.57
CA SER A 249 5.64 7.51 10.76
C SER A 249 5.14 8.20 9.50
N LEU A 250 4.19 9.11 9.64
CA LEU A 250 3.61 9.86 8.53
C LEU A 250 4.45 11.10 8.19
N ALA A 251 4.47 11.50 6.93
CA ALA A 251 5.21 12.64 6.40
C ALA A 251 4.53 13.99 6.72
N VAL A 252 4.15 14.17 7.98
CA VAL A 252 3.51 15.39 8.53
C VAL A 252 4.01 15.63 9.95
N GLU A 253 4.12 16.90 10.32
CA GLU A 253 4.42 17.33 11.70
C GLU A 253 3.23 18.15 12.19
N LEU A 254 2.80 17.88 13.42
CA LEU A 254 1.62 18.49 14.03
C LEU A 254 2.06 19.24 15.29
N ARG A 255 1.46 20.40 15.53
CA ARG A 255 1.66 21.10 16.81
C ARG A 255 0.99 20.29 17.90
N VAL A 256 1.65 20.18 19.06
CA VAL A 256 1.07 19.51 20.24
C VAL A 256 -0.31 20.08 20.59
N SER A 257 -0.50 21.39 20.45
CA SER A 257 -1.81 22.05 20.68
C SER A 257 -2.95 21.49 19.81
N ASP A 258 -2.65 21.01 18.60
CA ASP A 258 -3.67 20.44 17.70
C ASP A 258 -4.12 19.03 18.12
N VAL A 259 -3.28 18.32 18.89
CA VAL A 259 -3.46 16.90 19.24
C VAL A 259 -3.51 16.63 20.74
N LYS A 260 -3.46 17.67 21.58
CA LYS A 260 -3.47 17.59 23.05
C LYS A 260 -4.68 16.84 23.63
N HIS A 261 -5.78 16.77 22.88
CA HIS A 261 -6.99 16.05 23.25
C HIS A 261 -6.91 14.53 23.01
N LEU A 262 -5.89 14.06 22.27
CA LEU A 262 -5.68 12.64 21.99
C LEU A 262 -4.98 11.97 23.16
N ARG A 263 -5.38 10.75 23.49
CA ARG A 263 -4.80 9.95 24.58
C ARG A 263 -3.33 9.62 24.33
N ALA A 264 -2.94 9.43 23.07
CA ALA A 264 -1.57 9.18 22.66
C ALA A 264 -0.67 10.42 22.75
N CYS A 265 -1.20 11.61 23.06
CA CYS A 265 -0.39 12.82 23.11
C CYS A 265 0.54 12.80 24.33
N PRO A 266 1.86 12.91 24.14
CA PRO A 266 2.78 13.06 25.26
C PRO A 266 2.60 14.44 25.94
N GLU A 267 2.92 14.49 27.23
CA GLU A 267 3.00 15.74 27.98
C GLU A 267 4.22 16.54 27.51
N LEU A 268 3.96 17.55 26.67
CA LEU A 268 4.99 18.40 26.07
C LEU A 268 4.59 19.89 26.17
N PRO A 269 5.57 20.81 26.17
CA PRO A 269 5.30 22.24 26.15
C PRO A 269 4.46 22.66 24.94
N ASP A 270 3.58 23.63 25.16
CA ASP A 270 2.83 24.25 24.06
C ASP A 270 3.83 24.90 23.07
N GLY A 271 3.69 24.57 21.78
CA GLY A 271 4.61 24.98 20.71
C GLY A 271 5.54 23.87 20.20
N ALA A 272 5.65 22.75 20.92
CA ALA A 272 6.33 21.56 20.42
C ALA A 272 5.58 20.92 19.24
N PHE A 273 6.30 20.09 18.48
CA PHE A 273 5.77 19.33 17.35
C PHE A 273 5.92 17.83 17.59
N VAL A 274 4.97 17.06 17.06
CA VAL A 274 4.96 15.61 17.06
C VAL A 274 4.71 15.07 15.66
N VAL A 275 5.12 13.82 15.43
CA VAL A 275 4.91 13.07 14.20
C VAL A 275 3.96 11.92 14.49
N PRO A 276 2.79 11.84 13.83
CA PRO A 276 1.90 10.70 13.99
C PRO A 276 2.44 9.48 13.24
N ALA A 277 2.26 8.30 13.83
CA ALA A 277 2.65 7.02 13.29
C ALA A 277 1.51 6.01 13.43
N VAL A 278 1.33 5.16 12.42
CA VAL A 278 0.29 4.12 12.43
C VAL A 278 0.78 2.94 13.26
N TYR A 279 0.14 2.70 14.41
CA TYR A 279 0.48 1.63 15.33
C TYR A 279 -0.32 0.35 15.04
N ALA A 280 -0.19 -0.13 13.80
CA ALA A 280 -0.73 -1.38 13.30
C ALA A 280 0.03 -1.76 12.02
N LEU A 281 -0.18 -2.99 11.52
CA LEU A 281 0.26 -3.35 10.18
C LEU A 281 -0.60 -2.59 9.16
N ALA A 282 0.01 -2.09 8.08
CA ALA A 282 -0.65 -1.20 7.15
C ALA A 282 -0.59 -1.70 5.71
N MET A 283 -1.66 -1.47 4.96
CA MET A 283 -1.69 -1.71 3.51
C MET A 283 -0.70 -0.77 2.82
N GLY A 284 0.32 -1.34 2.17
CA GLY A 284 1.42 -0.62 1.51
C GLY A 284 2.80 -0.89 2.09
N ASP A 285 2.88 -1.49 3.27
CA ASP A 285 4.09 -2.06 3.85
C ASP A 285 4.60 -3.24 2.99
N LEU A 286 5.89 -3.24 2.66
CA LEU A 286 6.51 -4.27 1.81
C LEU A 286 6.35 -5.68 2.39
N GLN A 287 6.34 -5.82 3.71
CA GLN A 287 6.31 -7.11 4.40
C GLN A 287 4.90 -7.60 4.72
N ALA A 288 3.87 -6.75 4.55
CA ALA A 288 2.53 -7.07 5.03
C ALA A 288 1.95 -8.34 4.40
N VAL A 289 2.19 -8.58 3.10
CA VAL A 289 1.64 -9.74 2.39
C VAL A 289 2.34 -11.04 2.81
N GLU A 290 3.67 -11.02 2.96
CA GLU A 290 4.43 -12.17 3.46
C GLU A 290 3.97 -12.55 4.87
N LEU A 291 3.85 -11.56 5.76
CA LEU A 291 3.37 -11.75 7.12
C LEU A 291 1.93 -12.28 7.14
N GLY A 292 1.05 -11.68 6.33
CA GLY A 292 -0.34 -12.10 6.22
C GLY A 292 -0.47 -13.56 5.76
N GLN A 293 0.30 -13.94 4.73
CA GLN A 293 0.26 -15.30 4.20
C GLN A 293 0.83 -16.33 5.17
N LEU A 294 1.90 -15.98 5.90
CA LEU A 294 2.41 -16.79 6.99
C LEU A 294 1.36 -16.98 8.10
N GLY A 295 0.66 -15.92 8.49
CA GLY A 295 -0.44 -15.98 9.45
C GLY A 295 -1.55 -16.94 9.00
N HIS A 296 -1.98 -16.85 7.73
CA HIS A 296 -2.99 -17.76 7.17
C HIS A 296 -2.55 -19.23 7.24
N LEU A 297 -1.34 -19.54 6.78
CA LEU A 297 -0.83 -20.91 6.78
C LEU A 297 -0.66 -21.47 8.20
N ALA A 298 -0.16 -20.65 9.13
CA ALA A 298 -0.01 -21.04 10.52
C ALA A 298 -1.36 -21.36 11.19
N ILE A 299 -2.43 -20.64 10.83
CA ILE A 299 -3.79 -20.93 11.29
C ILE A 299 -4.32 -22.20 10.61
N ALA A 300 -4.18 -22.31 9.28
CA ALA A 300 -4.72 -23.42 8.50
C ALA A 300 -4.14 -24.78 8.91
N VAL A 301 -2.84 -24.85 9.28
CA VAL A 301 -2.21 -26.09 9.75
C VAL A 301 -2.69 -26.50 11.16
N ARG A 302 -3.27 -25.56 11.93
CA ARG A 302 -3.77 -25.80 13.29
C ARG A 302 -5.29 -26.08 13.34
N ALA A 303 -6.01 -25.78 12.28
CA ALA A 303 -7.46 -26.01 12.15
C ALA A 303 -7.74 -27.46 11.74
#